data_AF-A0A662RC14-F1
#
_entry.id   AF-A0A662RC14-F1
#
_cell.length_a   1.000
_cell.length_b   1.000
_cell.length_c   1.000
_cell.angle_alpha   90.00
_cell.angle_beta   90.00
_cell.angle_gamma   90.00
#
_symmetry.space_group_name_H-M   'P 1'
#
loop_
_entity.id
_entity.type
_entity.pdbx_description
1 polymer ?
#
loop_
_entity_poly.entity_id
_entity_poly.type
_entity_poly.pdbx_seq_one_letter_code
_entity_poly.pdbx_strand_id
1 'polypeptide(L)'
;MKSDRFIMVLVLTGSLLAIFCEIFYLDDHFSAPNERMNTVFKLYLQIWILWGIAAGYCLYRSISLLNRRRSRNRGNKTIWIVFFCILFASCGICSLTITAERISLDHNPRSLDGTMYLNLSDRGEYLAISWIRREITGTPVILEAPGRNSYSTDSKVSAFTGLPTLIGWRWHEIMWGRGWDEIGPRVKDADTIYNTHDLPLAIDLLDKYNISYIYIGAAEHERYDEGGGLYKFEDKDYFECVYIGSVQIYRLKGCQ
;
A
#
# COMPACT_ATOMS: atom_id res chain seq x y z
N MET A 1 41.46 -15.30 2.55
CA MET A 1 41.06 -16.32 3.54
C MET A 1 39.96 -15.87 4.50
N LYS A 2 40.09 -14.80 5.32
CA LYS A 2 38.99 -14.35 6.20
C LYS A 2 37.78 -13.85 5.40
N SER A 3 38.00 -12.98 4.41
CA SER A 3 36.94 -12.47 3.52
C SER A 3 36.26 -13.57 2.70
N ASP A 4 37.02 -14.58 2.26
CA ASP A 4 36.46 -15.72 1.51
C ASP A 4 35.47 -16.53 2.36
N ARG A 5 35.84 -16.81 3.63
CA ARG A 5 34.98 -17.53 4.57
C ARG A 5 33.71 -16.76 4.88
N PHE A 6 33.81 -15.45 5.11
CA PHE A 6 32.63 -14.61 5.33
C PHE A 6 31.66 -14.68 4.14
N ILE A 7 32.17 -14.61 2.92
CA ILE A 7 31.34 -14.63 1.72
C ILE A 7 30.70 -16.01 1.51
N MET A 8 31.41 -17.10 1.81
CA MET A 8 30.82 -18.43 1.83
C MET A 8 29.66 -18.55 2.82
N VAL A 9 29.75 -17.91 4.00
CA VAL A 9 28.64 -17.87 4.96
C VAL A 9 27.44 -17.12 4.39
N LEU A 10 27.64 -15.99 3.70
CA LEU A 10 26.53 -15.26 3.06
C LEU A 10 25.83 -16.10 1.98
N VAL A 11 26.61 -16.77 1.12
CA VAL A 11 26.08 -17.65 0.06
C VAL A 11 25.30 -18.80 0.68
N LEU A 12 25.89 -19.48 1.68
CA LEU A 12 25.25 -20.59 2.38
C LEU A 12 23.96 -20.14 3.06
N THR A 13 23.99 -19.00 3.77
CA THR A 13 22.81 -18.47 4.47
C THR A 13 21.68 -18.16 3.49
N GLY A 14 21.96 -17.46 2.39
CA GLY A 14 20.95 -17.19 1.36
C GLY A 14 20.41 -18.46 0.70
N SER A 15 21.25 -19.48 0.52
CA SER A 15 20.83 -20.78 -0.03
C SER A 15 19.92 -21.55 0.93
N LEU A 16 20.26 -21.55 2.22
CA LEU A 16 19.43 -22.16 3.26
C LEU A 16 18.08 -21.45 3.39
N LEU A 17 18.04 -20.12 3.28
CA LEU A 17 16.79 -19.35 3.25
C LEU A 17 15.95 -19.68 2.00
N ALA A 18 16.57 -19.80 0.83
CA ALA A 18 15.85 -20.21 -0.39
C ALA A 18 15.20 -21.59 -0.23
N ILE A 19 15.99 -22.56 0.25
CA ILE A 19 15.50 -23.92 0.53
C ILE A 19 14.39 -23.89 1.60
N PHE A 20 14.56 -23.07 2.64
CA PHE A 20 13.54 -22.90 3.68
C PHE A 20 12.20 -22.48 3.06
N CYS A 21 12.17 -21.50 2.15
CA CYS A 21 10.93 -21.06 1.49
C CYS A 21 10.27 -22.13 0.60
N GLU A 22 11.00 -23.15 0.17
CA GLU A 22 10.45 -24.27 -0.61
C GLU A 22 9.87 -25.38 0.28
N ILE A 23 10.38 -25.52 1.50
CA ILE A 23 9.97 -26.59 2.43
C ILE A 23 8.96 -26.08 3.47
N PHE A 24 9.14 -24.85 3.92
CA PHE A 24 8.38 -24.23 5.00
C PHE A 24 7.81 -22.89 4.54
N TYR A 25 6.52 -22.69 4.80
CA TYR A 25 5.89 -21.39 4.64
C TYR A 25 4.79 -21.20 5.67
N LEU A 26 4.52 -19.93 5.96
CA LEU A 26 3.32 -19.52 6.67
C LEU A 26 2.18 -19.43 5.66
N ASP A 27 1.10 -20.15 5.93
CA ASP A 27 -0.14 -20.10 5.18
C ASP A 27 -0.76 -18.71 5.35
N ASP A 28 -0.72 -17.93 4.27
CA ASP A 28 -1.16 -16.55 4.24
C ASP A 28 -2.66 -16.46 3.97
N HIS A 29 -3.25 -15.27 4.12
CA HIS A 29 -4.65 -15.04 3.76
C HIS A 29 -4.89 -15.03 2.24
N PHE A 30 -3.84 -15.25 1.44
CA PHE A 30 -3.96 -15.46 0.00
C PHE A 30 -4.30 -16.91 -0.29
N SER A 31 -5.32 -17.13 -1.12
CA SER A 31 -5.68 -18.46 -1.60
C SER A 31 -4.63 -19.02 -2.56
N ALA A 32 -4.69 -20.34 -2.78
CA ALA A 32 -3.95 -21.04 -3.82
C ALA A 32 -4.00 -20.30 -5.17
N PRO A 33 -2.85 -20.08 -5.85
CA PRO A 33 -1.52 -20.65 -5.59
C PRO A 33 -0.55 -19.74 -4.79
N ASN A 34 -1.08 -18.73 -4.09
CA ASN A 34 -0.28 -17.66 -3.50
C ASN A 34 -0.17 -17.75 -1.97
N GLU A 35 -0.45 -18.90 -1.37
CA GLU A 35 -0.49 -19.08 0.09
C GLU A 35 0.86 -18.77 0.75
N ARG A 36 1.97 -18.98 0.02
CA ARG A 36 3.33 -18.71 0.51
C ARG A 36 3.84 -17.31 0.23
N MET A 37 3.00 -16.42 -0.30
CA MET A 37 3.45 -15.15 -0.87
C MET A 37 4.25 -14.30 0.12
N ASN A 38 3.72 -14.00 1.31
CA ASN A 38 4.47 -13.22 2.29
C ASN A 38 5.75 -13.91 2.79
N THR A 39 5.78 -15.25 2.88
CA THR A 39 7.00 -15.99 3.23
C THR A 39 8.10 -15.74 2.20
N VAL A 40 7.76 -15.89 0.92
CA VAL A 40 8.69 -15.65 -0.19
C VAL A 40 9.13 -14.19 -0.21
N PHE A 41 8.20 -13.23 -0.22
CA PHE A 41 8.53 -11.80 -0.30
C PHE A 41 9.44 -11.33 0.84
N LYS A 42 9.16 -11.71 2.09
CA LYS A 42 9.92 -11.24 3.27
C LYS A 42 11.32 -11.85 3.33
N LEU A 43 11.49 -13.12 2.96
CA LEU A 43 12.77 -13.80 3.05
C LEU A 43 13.62 -13.64 1.79
N TYR A 44 13.01 -13.58 0.61
CA TYR A 44 13.78 -13.40 -0.63
C TYR A 44 14.50 -12.07 -0.62
N LEU A 45 13.91 -10.99 -0.10
CA LEU A 45 14.60 -9.70 0.01
C LEU A 45 15.94 -9.84 0.75
N GLN A 46 15.99 -10.66 1.81
CA GLN A 46 17.25 -10.94 2.53
C GLN A 46 18.22 -11.73 1.67
N ILE A 47 17.74 -12.74 0.94
CA ILE A 47 18.55 -13.52 -0.01
C ILE A 47 19.20 -12.59 -1.06
N TRP A 48 18.42 -11.69 -1.66
CA TRP A 48 18.90 -10.70 -2.63
C TRP A 48 20.03 -9.84 -2.06
N ILE A 49 19.90 -9.36 -0.83
CA ILE A 49 20.94 -8.56 -0.16
C ILE A 49 22.21 -9.40 0.08
N LEU A 50 22.07 -10.59 0.66
CA LEU A 50 23.19 -11.48 0.98
C LEU A 50 23.97 -11.88 -0.29
N TRP A 51 23.24 -12.31 -1.32
CA TRP A 51 23.82 -12.73 -2.59
C TRP A 51 24.32 -11.56 -3.43
N GLY A 52 23.72 -10.38 -3.33
CA GLY A 52 24.23 -9.16 -3.97
C GLY A 52 25.63 -8.78 -3.46
N ILE A 53 25.83 -8.80 -2.14
CA ILE A 53 27.15 -8.57 -1.52
C ILE A 53 28.14 -9.66 -1.94
N ALA A 54 27.72 -10.93 -1.88
CA ALA A 54 28.55 -12.05 -2.28
C ALA A 54 28.97 -11.97 -3.75
N ALA A 55 28.04 -11.64 -4.64
CA ALA A 55 28.28 -11.48 -6.08
C ALA A 55 29.30 -10.36 -6.36
N GLY A 56 29.18 -9.21 -5.69
CA GLY A 56 30.14 -8.11 -5.82
C GLY A 56 31.56 -8.52 -5.42
N TYR A 57 31.72 -9.25 -4.31
CA TYR A 57 33.01 -9.77 -3.89
C TYR A 57 33.55 -10.84 -4.84
N CYS A 58 32.71 -11.79 -5.27
CA CYS A 58 33.08 -12.84 -6.21
C CYS A 58 33.56 -12.26 -7.54
N LEU A 59 32.92 -11.18 -8.01
CA LEU A 59 33.37 -10.42 -9.18
C LEU A 59 34.75 -9.81 -8.96
N TYR A 60 34.93 -9.05 -7.87
CA TYR A 60 36.23 -8.46 -7.51
C TYR A 60 37.34 -9.51 -7.44
N ARG A 61 37.09 -10.63 -6.75
CA ARG A 61 38.05 -11.72 -6.62
C ARG A 61 38.36 -12.36 -7.97
N SER A 62 37.34 -12.61 -8.80
CA SER A 62 37.53 -13.17 -10.14
C SER A 62 38.42 -12.27 -11.00
N ILE A 63 38.16 -10.96 -11.02
CA ILE A 63 38.99 -9.97 -11.72
C ILE A 63 40.42 -9.96 -11.18
N SER A 64 40.59 -9.98 -9.85
CA SER A 64 41.92 -9.97 -9.21
C SER A 64 42.76 -11.21 -9.55
N LEU A 65 42.13 -12.39 -9.62
CA LEU A 65 42.78 -13.64 -9.99
C LEU A 65 43.15 -13.67 -11.48
N LEU A 66 42.27 -13.15 -12.34
CA LEU A 66 42.52 -12.97 -13.77
C LEU A 66 43.61 -11.94 -14.07
N ASN A 67 43.85 -10.97 -13.18
CA ASN A 67 44.93 -9.99 -13.31
C ASN A 67 46.27 -10.49 -12.76
N ARG A 68 46.26 -11.35 -11.72
CA ARG A 68 47.47 -11.93 -11.12
C ARG A 68 48.05 -13.10 -11.93
N ARG A 69 47.20 -13.89 -12.59
CA ARG A 69 47.69 -14.91 -13.52
C ARG A 69 48.21 -14.22 -14.78
N ARG A 70 49.55 -14.12 -14.89
CA ARG A 70 50.29 -13.77 -16.12
C ARG A 70 50.10 -14.89 -17.16
N SER A 71 48.85 -15.19 -17.55
CA SER A 71 48.51 -16.41 -18.30
C SER A 71 48.14 -16.13 -19.74
N ARG A 72 48.75 -16.93 -20.61
CA ARG A 72 48.79 -16.97 -22.08
C ARG A 72 47.43 -16.98 -22.79
N ASN A 73 46.31 -17.20 -22.09
CA ASN A 73 44.98 -17.39 -22.68
C ASN A 73 44.06 -16.17 -22.50
N ARG A 74 44.30 -15.10 -23.29
CA ARG A 74 43.45 -13.89 -23.31
C ARG A 74 41.98 -14.20 -23.65
N GLY A 75 41.72 -15.21 -24.48
CA GLY A 75 40.36 -15.57 -24.94
C GLY A 75 39.40 -15.92 -23.80
N ASN A 76 39.84 -16.73 -22.83
CA ASN A 76 38.99 -17.14 -21.70
C ASN A 76 38.62 -15.96 -20.81
N LYS A 77 39.53 -14.98 -20.64
CA LYS A 77 39.26 -13.77 -19.86
C LYS A 77 38.17 -12.92 -20.52
N THR A 78 38.26 -12.73 -21.83
CA THR A 78 37.26 -11.98 -22.59
C THR A 78 35.89 -12.65 -22.54
N ILE A 79 35.82 -13.98 -22.69
CA ILE A 79 34.56 -14.75 -22.60
C ILE A 79 33.89 -14.55 -21.24
N TRP A 80 34.63 -14.67 -20.13
CA TRP A 80 34.09 -14.48 -18.78
C TRP A 80 33.58 -13.06 -18.53
N ILE A 81 34.30 -12.04 -19.03
CA ILE A 81 33.87 -10.65 -18.90
C ILE A 81 32.59 -10.41 -19.70
N VAL A 82 32.54 -10.88 -20.95
CA VAL A 82 31.34 -10.72 -21.81
C VAL A 82 30.14 -11.42 -21.18
N PHE A 83 30.31 -12.65 -20.70
CA PHE A 83 29.24 -13.38 -20.02
C PHE A 83 28.73 -12.63 -18.78
N PHE A 84 29.63 -12.10 -17.94
CA PHE A 84 29.24 -11.31 -16.79
C PHE A 84 28.52 -10.01 -17.18
N CYS A 85 29.01 -9.30 -18.20
CA CYS A 85 28.35 -8.10 -18.72
C CYS A 85 26.94 -8.40 -19.22
N ILE A 86 26.72 -9.54 -19.89
CA ILE A 86 25.39 -9.98 -20.33
C ILE A 86 24.49 -10.24 -19.13
N LEU A 87 24.96 -10.98 -18.12
CA LEU A 87 24.18 -11.23 -16.91
C LEU A 87 23.83 -9.94 -16.17
N PHE A 88 24.80 -9.04 -16.01
CA PHE A 88 24.59 -7.75 -15.38
C PHE A 88 23.58 -6.89 -16.16
N ALA A 89 23.73 -6.82 -17.48
CA ALA A 89 22.78 -6.13 -18.35
C ALA A 89 21.38 -6.74 -18.23
N SER A 90 21.26 -8.08 -18.17
CA SER A 90 19.98 -8.77 -18.02
C SER A 90 19.25 -8.42 -16.73
N CYS A 91 19.98 -8.24 -15.62
CA CYS A 91 19.39 -7.82 -14.35
C CYS A 91 18.76 -6.41 -14.44
N GLY A 92 19.30 -5.54 -15.30
CA GLY A 92 18.79 -4.20 -15.52
C GLY A 92 17.56 -4.14 -16.43
N ILE A 93 17.25 -5.18 -17.21
CA ILE A 93 16.17 -5.14 -18.21
C ILE A 93 14.83 -4.84 -17.54
N CYS A 94 14.45 -5.60 -16.50
CA CYS A 94 13.18 -5.39 -15.82
C CYS A 94 13.09 -4.00 -15.20
N SER A 95 14.13 -3.55 -14.50
CA SER A 95 14.13 -2.22 -13.87
C SER A 95 14.04 -1.10 -14.91
N LEU A 96 14.85 -1.16 -15.99
CA LEU A 96 14.85 -0.14 -17.02
C LEU A 96 13.54 -0.10 -17.80
N THR A 97 12.98 -1.26 -18.16
CA THR A 97 11.72 -1.33 -18.92
C THR A 97 10.54 -0.85 -18.07
N ILE A 98 10.43 -1.29 -16.82
CA ILE A 98 9.37 -0.84 -15.90
C ILE A 98 9.52 0.65 -15.59
N THR A 99 10.74 1.14 -15.32
CA THR A 99 10.95 2.57 -15.08
C THR A 99 10.62 3.41 -16.30
N ALA A 100 11.03 3.00 -17.50
CA ALA A 100 10.69 3.70 -18.74
C ALA A 100 9.17 3.72 -18.98
N GLU A 101 8.49 2.59 -18.78
CA GLU A 101 7.03 2.48 -18.87
C GLU A 101 6.35 3.43 -17.87
N ARG A 102 6.75 3.39 -16.59
CA ARG A 102 6.16 4.25 -15.55
C ARG A 102 6.37 5.74 -15.84
N ILE A 103 7.54 6.14 -16.32
CA ILE A 103 7.81 7.52 -16.73
C ILE A 103 6.95 7.90 -17.94
N SER A 104 6.73 6.97 -18.88
CA SER A 104 5.91 7.25 -20.07
C SER A 104 4.42 7.34 -19.77
N LEU A 105 3.95 6.62 -18.75
CA LEU A 105 2.56 6.64 -18.30
C LEU A 105 2.25 7.85 -17.41
N ASP A 106 3.25 8.38 -16.71
CA ASP A 106 3.08 9.50 -15.79
C ASP A 106 3.08 10.86 -16.50
N HIS A 107 1.87 11.37 -16.75
CA HIS A 107 1.65 12.69 -17.32
C HIS A 107 1.44 13.76 -16.23
N ASN A 108 1.58 13.39 -14.95
CA ASN A 108 1.41 14.33 -13.86
C ASN A 108 2.62 15.28 -13.76
N PRO A 109 2.42 16.52 -13.31
CA PRO A 109 3.49 17.43 -12.97
C PRO A 109 4.33 16.85 -11.84
N ARG A 110 5.65 16.95 -11.99
CA ARG A 110 6.61 16.46 -11.00
C ARG A 110 6.47 17.25 -9.70
N SER A 111 6.22 16.54 -8.60
CA SER A 111 6.08 17.15 -7.28
C SER A 111 6.44 16.17 -6.17
N LEU A 112 6.83 16.72 -5.01
CA LEU A 112 6.95 15.98 -3.75
C LEU A 112 5.64 15.98 -2.95
N ASP A 113 4.65 16.74 -3.40
CA ASP A 113 3.30 16.73 -2.83
C ASP A 113 2.53 15.51 -3.35
N GLY A 114 2.41 14.49 -2.48
CA GLY A 114 1.68 13.26 -2.78
C GLY A 114 0.18 13.45 -3.02
N THR A 115 -0.38 14.65 -2.79
CA THR A 115 -1.78 14.98 -3.12
C THR A 115 -1.93 15.65 -4.48
N MET A 116 -0.85 16.05 -5.14
CA MET A 116 -0.93 16.83 -6.38
C MET A 116 -1.63 16.08 -7.52
N TYR A 117 -1.49 14.75 -7.57
CA TYR A 117 -2.18 13.94 -8.57
C TYR A 117 -3.71 13.99 -8.39
N LEU A 118 -4.21 14.14 -7.15
CA LEU A 118 -5.64 14.26 -6.87
C LEU A 118 -6.21 15.51 -7.54
N ASN A 119 -5.48 16.63 -7.55
CA ASN A 119 -5.95 17.85 -8.21
C ASN A 119 -6.18 17.66 -9.73
N LEU A 120 -5.56 16.65 -10.34
CA LEU A 120 -5.72 16.33 -11.75
C LEU A 120 -6.74 15.22 -11.99
N SER A 121 -6.77 14.20 -11.13
CA SER A 121 -7.70 13.07 -11.26
C SER A 121 -9.10 13.37 -10.71
N ASP A 122 -9.17 14.02 -9.55
CA ASP A 122 -10.40 14.43 -8.87
C ASP A 122 -10.16 15.71 -8.05
N ARG A 123 -10.33 16.85 -8.73
CA ARG A 123 -10.13 18.18 -8.13
C ARG A 123 -11.05 18.42 -6.93
N GLY A 124 -12.22 17.78 -6.91
CA GLY A 124 -13.18 17.91 -5.83
C GLY A 124 -12.72 17.27 -4.54
N GLU A 125 -12.28 16.01 -4.64
CA GLU A 125 -11.66 15.29 -3.54
C GLU A 125 -10.42 16.01 -3.02
N TYR A 126 -9.57 16.53 -3.91
CA TYR A 126 -8.41 17.34 -3.54
C TYR A 126 -8.79 18.57 -2.69
N LEU A 127 -9.82 19.32 -3.10
CA LEU A 127 -10.28 20.49 -2.36
C LEU A 127 -10.91 20.12 -1.01
N ALA A 128 -11.66 19.02 -0.94
CA ALA A 128 -12.26 18.52 0.29
C ALA A 128 -11.18 18.09 1.30
N ILE A 129 -10.19 17.30 0.88
CA ILE A 129 -9.04 16.89 1.71
C ILE A 129 -8.25 18.12 2.18
N SER A 130 -7.99 19.08 1.29
CA SER A 130 -7.29 20.32 1.63
C SER A 130 -8.06 21.14 2.66
N TRP A 131 -9.40 21.18 2.57
CA TRP A 131 -10.27 21.83 3.54
C TRP A 131 -10.23 21.11 4.89
N ILE A 132 -10.35 19.78 4.92
CA ILE A 132 -10.28 18.97 6.14
C ILE A 132 -9.00 19.27 6.91
N ARG A 133 -7.84 19.25 6.24
CA ARG A 133 -6.53 19.49 6.87
C ARG A 133 -6.38 20.90 7.46
N ARG A 134 -7.14 21.88 6.95
CA ARG A 134 -7.06 23.27 7.40
C ARG A 134 -8.06 23.59 8.50
N GLU A 135 -9.28 23.08 8.39
CA GLU A 135 -10.40 23.47 9.26
C GLU A 135 -10.66 22.49 10.40
N ILE A 136 -10.38 21.19 10.22
CA ILE A 136 -10.61 20.18 11.26
C ILE A 136 -9.37 20.10 12.15
N THR A 137 -9.57 20.34 13.44
CA THR A 137 -8.52 20.28 14.46
C THR A 137 -8.66 19.01 15.31
N GLY A 138 -7.56 18.56 15.90
CA GLY A 138 -7.53 17.32 16.68
C GLY A 138 -7.50 16.06 15.81
N THR A 139 -8.06 14.97 16.31
CA THR A 139 -8.13 13.67 15.62
C THR A 139 -9.53 13.04 15.67
N PRO A 140 -10.60 13.80 15.31
CA PRO A 140 -11.95 13.24 15.29
C PRO A 140 -12.05 12.10 14.27
N VAL A 141 -12.93 11.13 14.54
CA VAL A 141 -13.20 10.05 13.59
C VAL A 141 -14.07 10.59 12.46
N ILE A 142 -13.60 10.38 11.22
CA ILE A 142 -14.34 10.68 10.00
C ILE A 142 -14.83 9.38 9.38
N LEU A 143 -16.13 9.27 9.16
CA LEU A 143 -16.71 8.16 8.42
C LEU A 143 -16.49 8.39 6.92
N GLU A 144 -15.94 7.38 6.28
CA GLU A 144 -15.83 7.24 4.83
C GLU A 144 -16.16 5.79 4.47
N ALA A 145 -16.50 5.53 3.20
CA ALA A 145 -16.86 4.20 2.74
C ALA A 145 -15.72 3.20 2.98
N PRO A 146 -16.00 2.02 3.57
CA PRO A 146 -15.01 0.97 3.74
C PRO A 146 -14.39 0.53 2.41
N GLY A 147 -13.08 0.32 2.35
CA GLY A 147 -12.45 -0.20 1.14
C GLY A 147 -12.81 -1.65 0.87
N ARG A 148 -13.49 -1.91 -0.25
CA ARG A 148 -13.88 -3.27 -0.65
C ARG A 148 -12.68 -4.10 -1.11
N ASN A 149 -11.77 -3.44 -1.84
CA ASN A 149 -10.58 -4.03 -2.44
C ASN A 149 -9.33 -3.28 -2.00
N SER A 150 -8.22 -4.01 -1.90
CA SER A 150 -6.89 -3.43 -1.75
C SER A 150 -6.56 -2.53 -2.95
N TYR A 151 -5.90 -1.39 -2.70
CA TYR A 151 -5.46 -0.46 -3.76
C TYR A 151 -6.61 0.14 -4.59
N SER A 152 -7.84 0.18 -4.04
CA SER A 152 -8.94 0.93 -4.65
C SER A 152 -8.83 2.41 -4.31
N THR A 153 -9.70 3.22 -4.91
CA THR A 153 -9.83 4.64 -4.61
C THR A 153 -10.68 4.93 -3.37
N ASP A 154 -11.15 3.89 -2.66
CA ASP A 154 -11.89 4.01 -1.41
C ASP A 154 -10.95 4.37 -0.25
N SER A 155 -11.52 4.86 0.86
CA SER A 155 -10.81 5.10 2.12
C SER A 155 -9.60 6.05 2.01
N LYS A 156 -9.66 7.03 1.10
CA LYS A 156 -8.56 7.98 0.86
C LYS A 156 -8.52 9.11 1.88
N VAL A 157 -9.65 9.48 2.46
CA VAL A 157 -9.74 10.66 3.33
C VAL A 157 -8.87 10.45 4.54
N SER A 158 -8.98 9.30 5.22
CA SER A 158 -8.08 8.97 6.34
C SER A 158 -6.61 8.92 5.91
N ALA A 159 -6.31 8.33 4.75
CA ALA A 159 -4.94 8.20 4.24
C ALA A 159 -4.25 9.56 3.97
N PHE A 160 -4.98 10.56 3.46
CA PHE A 160 -4.41 11.87 3.11
C PHE A 160 -4.55 12.94 4.20
N THR A 161 -5.49 12.78 5.13
CA THR A 161 -5.72 13.75 6.21
C THR A 161 -5.04 13.36 7.52
N GLY A 162 -4.82 12.06 7.74
CA GLY A 162 -4.36 11.51 9.02
C GLY A 162 -5.45 11.38 10.07
N LEU A 163 -6.72 11.71 9.73
CA LEU A 163 -7.86 11.46 10.61
C LEU A 163 -8.20 9.96 10.62
N PRO A 164 -8.54 9.38 11.78
CA PRO A 164 -9.00 7.99 11.83
C PRO A 164 -10.37 7.84 11.16
N THR A 165 -10.61 6.68 10.55
CA THR A 165 -11.94 6.25 10.07
C THR A 165 -12.39 4.99 10.82
N LEU A 166 -13.69 4.68 10.75
CA LEU A 166 -14.26 3.48 11.35
C LEU A 166 -13.53 2.22 10.87
N ILE A 167 -13.32 2.11 9.55
CA ILE A 167 -12.57 1.04 8.90
C ILE A 167 -12.09 1.47 7.51
N GLY A 168 -10.80 1.27 7.22
CA GLY A 168 -10.22 1.52 5.91
C GLY A 168 -10.37 0.32 4.96
N TRP A 169 -9.27 -0.10 4.33
CA TRP A 169 -9.25 -1.28 3.47
C TRP A 169 -9.28 -2.57 4.29
N ARG A 170 -10.42 -3.27 4.27
CA ARG A 170 -10.67 -4.47 5.09
C ARG A 170 -9.58 -5.55 4.98
N TRP A 171 -9.04 -5.78 3.77
CA TRP A 171 -8.00 -6.79 3.55
C TRP A 171 -6.66 -6.39 4.15
N HIS A 172 -6.33 -5.10 4.22
CA HIS A 172 -5.09 -4.65 4.84
C HIS A 172 -5.13 -4.80 6.35
N GLU A 173 -6.29 -4.57 6.97
CA GLU A 173 -6.48 -4.77 8.41
C GLU A 173 -6.30 -6.25 8.80
N ILE A 174 -6.80 -7.18 7.97
CA ILE A 174 -6.54 -8.63 8.13
C ILE A 174 -5.03 -8.92 8.03
N MET A 175 -4.36 -8.37 7.02
CA MET A 175 -2.92 -8.57 6.81
C MET A 175 -2.06 -7.97 7.94
N TRP A 176 -2.58 -6.98 8.67
CA TRP A 176 -1.96 -6.42 9.87
C TRP A 176 -2.26 -7.22 11.15
N GLY A 177 -3.03 -8.30 11.05
CA GLY A 177 -3.25 -9.27 12.11
C GLY A 177 -4.58 -9.14 12.85
N ARG A 178 -5.54 -8.34 12.34
CA ARG A 178 -6.90 -8.33 12.88
C ARG A 178 -7.70 -9.53 12.38
N GLY A 179 -8.72 -9.91 13.13
CA GLY A 179 -9.66 -10.98 12.76
C GLY A 179 -10.88 -10.47 12.00
N TRP A 180 -11.52 -11.37 11.22
CA TRP A 180 -12.79 -11.07 10.53
C TRP A 180 -13.96 -10.83 11.49
N ASP A 181 -13.88 -11.37 12.70
CA ASP A 181 -14.82 -11.12 13.80
C ASP A 181 -14.78 -9.67 14.29
N GLU A 182 -13.64 -8.98 14.16
CA GLU A 182 -13.53 -7.54 14.45
C GLU A 182 -13.90 -6.68 13.22
N ILE A 183 -13.38 -7.04 12.04
CA ILE A 183 -13.52 -6.23 10.83
C ILE A 183 -14.93 -6.32 10.25
N GLY A 184 -15.52 -7.52 10.21
CA GLY A 184 -16.83 -7.76 9.62
C GLY A 184 -17.93 -6.87 10.21
N PRO A 185 -18.08 -6.82 11.54
CA PRO A 185 -19.06 -5.92 12.18
C PRO A 185 -18.82 -4.44 11.89
N ARG A 186 -17.56 -3.99 11.86
CA ARG A 186 -17.22 -2.59 11.53
C ARG A 186 -17.63 -2.23 10.11
N VAL A 187 -17.29 -3.08 9.13
CA VAL A 187 -17.70 -2.88 7.73
C VAL A 187 -19.23 -2.83 7.62
N LYS A 188 -19.91 -3.80 8.27
CA LYS A 188 -21.37 -3.86 8.28
C LYS A 188 -22.00 -2.62 8.91
N ASP A 189 -21.45 -2.14 10.02
CA ASP A 189 -21.97 -0.96 10.71
C ASP A 189 -21.76 0.30 9.87
N ALA A 190 -20.59 0.48 9.23
CA ALA A 190 -20.38 1.58 8.28
C ALA A 190 -21.35 1.53 7.09
N ASP A 191 -21.53 0.35 6.48
CA ASP A 191 -22.52 0.15 5.41
C ASP A 191 -23.94 0.45 5.91
N THR A 192 -24.26 0.09 7.15
CA THR A 192 -25.57 0.34 7.77
C THR A 192 -25.78 1.85 7.99
N ILE A 193 -24.78 2.57 8.49
CA ILE A 193 -24.84 4.01 8.68
C ILE A 193 -25.15 4.70 7.35
N TYR A 194 -24.53 4.32 6.23
CA TYR A 194 -24.82 4.94 4.94
C TYR A 194 -26.19 4.54 4.37
N ASN A 195 -26.60 3.27 4.49
CA ASN A 195 -27.83 2.77 3.85
C ASN A 195 -29.12 2.98 4.65
N THR A 196 -29.07 3.01 5.98
CA THR A 196 -30.30 3.03 6.79
C THR A 196 -31.11 4.32 6.56
N HIS A 197 -32.44 4.20 6.61
CA HIS A 197 -33.36 5.33 6.70
C HIS A 197 -33.77 5.64 8.14
N ASP A 198 -33.45 4.74 9.08
CA ASP A 198 -33.70 4.92 10.51
C ASP A 198 -32.61 5.83 11.10
N LEU A 199 -32.99 7.08 11.37
CA LEU A 199 -32.11 8.11 11.90
C LEU A 199 -31.59 7.77 13.31
N PRO A 200 -32.44 7.39 14.30
CA PRO A 200 -31.97 6.88 15.59
C PRO A 200 -30.91 5.79 15.48
N LEU A 201 -31.11 4.78 14.62
CA LEU A 201 -30.12 3.73 14.41
C LEU A 201 -28.78 4.27 13.86
N ALA A 202 -28.83 5.23 12.93
CA ALA A 202 -27.62 5.86 12.41
C ALA A 202 -26.88 6.63 13.51
N ILE A 203 -27.59 7.40 14.33
CA ILE A 203 -27.01 8.16 15.45
C ILE A 203 -26.37 7.22 16.48
N ASP A 204 -27.07 6.16 16.90
CA ASP A 204 -26.53 5.18 17.86
C ASP A 204 -25.21 4.55 17.36
N LEU A 205 -25.11 4.27 16.05
CA LEU A 205 -23.89 3.74 15.45
C LEU A 205 -22.79 4.80 15.32
N LEU A 206 -23.13 6.04 14.97
CA LEU A 206 -22.16 7.14 14.92
C LEU A 206 -21.56 7.39 16.31
N ASP A 207 -22.37 7.40 17.36
CA ASP A 207 -21.95 7.57 18.75
C ASP A 207 -21.11 6.38 19.23
N LYS A 208 -21.52 5.14 18.92
CA LYS A 208 -20.77 3.92 19.24
C LYS A 208 -19.31 3.97 18.78
N TYR A 209 -19.05 4.57 17.63
CA TYR A 209 -17.71 4.69 17.05
C TYR A 209 -17.08 6.08 17.20
N ASN A 210 -17.72 6.98 17.96
CA ASN A 210 -17.28 8.36 18.18
C ASN A 210 -17.02 9.12 16.85
N ILE A 211 -17.90 8.93 15.88
CA ILE A 211 -17.82 9.57 14.57
C ILE A 211 -18.31 11.01 14.69
N SER A 212 -17.43 11.97 14.39
CA SER A 212 -17.77 13.39 14.43
C SER A 212 -18.06 13.96 13.04
N TYR A 213 -17.50 13.36 12.00
CA TYR A 213 -17.64 13.81 10.61
C TYR A 213 -18.06 12.66 9.70
N ILE A 214 -18.90 12.97 8.71
CA ILE A 214 -19.34 12.04 7.67
C ILE A 214 -18.92 12.61 6.33
N TYR A 215 -18.13 11.85 5.59
CA TYR A 215 -17.70 12.17 4.24
C TYR A 215 -18.63 11.50 3.24
N ILE A 216 -19.04 12.24 2.20
CA ILE A 216 -19.83 11.73 1.07
C ILE A 216 -19.18 12.25 -0.22
N GLY A 217 -18.42 11.39 -0.88
CA GLY A 217 -17.81 11.63 -2.18
C GLY A 217 -18.21 10.58 -3.20
N ALA A 218 -17.39 10.42 -4.25
CA ALA A 218 -17.71 9.54 -5.37
C ALA A 218 -17.93 8.08 -4.95
N ALA A 219 -17.12 7.57 -4.01
CA ALA A 219 -17.21 6.19 -3.55
C ALA A 219 -18.48 5.92 -2.74
N GLU A 220 -18.92 6.91 -1.94
CA GLU A 220 -20.17 6.83 -1.18
C GLU A 220 -21.37 6.92 -2.11
N HIS A 221 -21.36 7.84 -3.08
CA HIS A 221 -22.42 7.97 -4.08
C HIS A 221 -22.57 6.70 -4.92
N GLU A 222 -21.47 6.18 -5.48
CA GLU A 222 -21.48 4.95 -6.28
C GLU A 222 -22.10 3.77 -5.52
N ARG A 223 -21.92 3.74 -4.20
CA ARG A 223 -22.28 2.58 -3.39
C ARG A 223 -23.64 2.68 -2.70
N TYR A 224 -24.05 3.88 -2.33
CA TYR A 224 -25.16 4.08 -1.38
C TYR A 224 -26.29 4.97 -1.93
N ASP A 225 -26.15 5.57 -3.12
CA ASP A 225 -27.19 6.43 -3.72
C ASP A 225 -28.49 5.66 -3.98
N GLU A 226 -28.41 4.44 -4.55
CA GLU A 226 -29.59 3.64 -4.90
C GLU A 226 -30.48 3.33 -3.67
N GLY A 227 -29.87 3.20 -2.49
CA GLY A 227 -30.58 2.95 -1.25
C GLY A 227 -31.29 4.19 -0.70
N GLY A 228 -30.96 5.40 -1.15
CA GLY A 228 -31.54 6.65 -0.64
C GLY A 228 -31.24 6.96 0.83
N GLY A 229 -30.40 6.16 1.49
CA GLY A 229 -30.03 6.36 2.89
C GLY A 229 -29.24 7.66 3.10
N LEU A 230 -28.52 8.15 2.10
CA LEU A 230 -27.67 9.35 2.22
C LEU A 230 -28.48 10.62 2.53
N TYR A 231 -29.74 10.72 2.08
CA TYR A 231 -30.59 11.90 2.30
C TYR A 231 -30.84 12.21 3.78
N LYS A 232 -30.70 11.23 4.69
CA LYS A 232 -30.85 11.47 6.13
C LYS A 232 -29.82 12.47 6.68
N PHE A 233 -28.65 12.58 6.05
CA PHE A 233 -27.61 13.51 6.49
C PHE A 233 -27.98 14.97 6.19
N GLU A 234 -29.01 15.23 5.37
CA GLU A 234 -29.56 16.57 5.15
C GLU A 234 -30.43 17.06 6.31
N ASP A 235 -30.77 16.18 7.26
CA ASP A 235 -31.50 16.57 8.48
C ASP A 235 -30.66 17.51 9.34
N LYS A 236 -31.08 18.78 9.35
CA LYS A 236 -30.38 19.87 10.02
C LYS A 236 -30.50 19.83 11.53
N ASP A 237 -31.37 19.00 12.11
CA ASP A 237 -31.47 18.91 13.56
C ASP A 237 -30.27 18.14 14.14
N TYR A 238 -29.75 17.16 13.39
CA TYR A 238 -28.66 16.29 13.81
C TYR A 238 -27.34 16.55 13.08
N PHE A 239 -27.38 17.01 11.83
CA PHE A 239 -26.19 17.20 11.01
C PHE A 239 -26.01 18.65 10.60
N GLU A 240 -24.76 19.08 10.53
CA GLU A 240 -24.35 20.36 9.98
C GLU A 240 -23.49 20.12 8.75
N CYS A 241 -23.95 20.56 7.58
CA CYS A 241 -23.14 20.51 6.38
C CYS A 241 -22.04 21.59 6.46
N VAL A 242 -20.79 21.15 6.67
CA VAL A 242 -19.63 22.03 6.91
C VAL A 242 -18.80 22.26 5.64
N TYR A 243 -18.99 21.43 4.62
CA TYR A 243 -18.35 21.59 3.32
C TYR A 243 -19.28 21.12 2.19
N ILE A 244 -19.36 21.92 1.13
CA ILE A 244 -20.15 21.63 -0.08
C ILE A 244 -19.27 21.86 -1.31
N GLY A 245 -19.13 20.82 -2.12
CA GLY A 245 -18.48 20.82 -3.44
C GLY A 245 -19.02 19.66 -4.27
N SER A 246 -18.16 18.99 -5.04
CA SER A 246 -18.48 17.66 -5.60
C SER A 246 -18.46 16.54 -4.54
N VAL A 247 -18.12 16.91 -3.31
CA VAL A 247 -18.10 16.11 -2.10
C VAL A 247 -18.86 16.92 -1.05
N GLN A 248 -19.59 16.24 -0.17
CA GLN A 248 -20.23 16.84 0.98
C GLN A 248 -19.61 16.30 2.26
N ILE A 249 -19.41 17.18 3.25
CA ILE A 249 -18.95 16.77 4.59
C ILE A 249 -19.96 17.28 5.60
N TYR A 250 -20.47 16.37 6.40
CA TYR A 250 -21.40 16.64 7.49
C TYR A 250 -20.68 16.48 8.83
N ARG A 251 -20.95 17.40 9.76
CA ARG A 251 -20.55 17.30 11.16
C ARG A 251 -21.76 16.86 11.99
N LEU A 252 -21.59 15.88 12.85
CA LEU A 252 -22.61 15.47 13.82
C LEU A 252 -22.76 16.57 14.89
N LYS A 253 -23.99 17.02 15.13
CA LYS A 253 -24.33 17.96 16.21
C LYS A 253 -24.47 17.19 17.51
N GLY A 254 -23.77 17.60 18.56
CA GLY A 254 -23.94 17.02 19.90
C GLY A 254 -22.70 16.33 20.49
N CYS A 255 -21.55 16.33 19.82
CA CYS A 255 -20.29 15.96 20.46
C CYS A 255 -19.75 17.13 21.32
N GLN A 256 -20.06 17.13 22.61
CA GLN A 256 -19.22 17.71 23.67
C GLN A 256 -18.80 16.62 24.65
#